data_AF-A0AAQ3LAN6-F1
#
_entry.id   AF-A0AAQ3LAN6-F1
#
_cell.length_a   1.000
_cell.length_b   1.000
_cell.length_c   1.000
_cell.angle_alpha   90.00
_cell.angle_beta   90.00
_cell.angle_gamma   90.00
#
_symmetry.space_group_name_H-M   'P 1'
#
loop_
_entity.id
_entity.type
_entity.pdbx_description
1 polymer ?
#
loop_
_entity_poly.entity_id
_entity_poly.type
_entity_poly.pdbx_seq_one_letter_code
_entity_poly.pdbx_strand_id
1 'polypeptide(L)'
;MISHHKSTVRYAAGELAFHLAESGVELAMFAIGNELLGGSDWQSSGMFDWDYSNKNIELGIRDAELAINVRDEGADAYTITALATVYVGGNTVRKAIETRVVENRTTEQVEEGVGSGLFAYGLVAKDSIKLNHSNPGMLVASYDSKVDFGVPVWGTNTGYDVVVATPSSGNGAISINNATVHGMIRTGGGNVSFSNTHQHDMSQNATVIGADSANTHGIDNNRISTDFDGEFTEADIPTSEGYNEISKDQNYWQNTRDISLGAAYSSTWVNADSINTQNSTTIEIRGDVIIDVNRNVNLGGKLDIKEGASLTLMAKENIQITIGEMDHMFPEQFQVIAKNGRDVVLNNFQVFTGVINAPDSNVRLAGTGGARSDFRGAVVAKRIEITNGVEFFYDINLGAVSTEGEEDASGNDGVGGLDVTQWAEISPSEASKRI
;
A
#
# COMPACT_ATOMS: atom_id res chain seq x y z
N MET A 1 -11.82 0.25 12.42
CA MET A 1 -10.54 0.98 12.45
C MET A 1 -9.30 0.10 12.72
N ILE A 2 -9.45 -1.11 13.30
CA ILE A 2 -8.33 -1.90 13.84
C ILE A 2 -7.34 -2.49 12.79
N SER A 3 -7.68 -2.64 11.50
CA SER A 3 -6.77 -3.33 10.56
C SER A 3 -5.80 -2.47 9.76
N HIS A 4 -6.14 -1.20 9.45
CA HIS A 4 -5.23 -0.30 8.71
C HIS A 4 -3.92 -0.09 9.45
N HIS A 5 -3.99 0.06 10.77
CA HIS A 5 -2.80 0.26 11.58
C HIS A 5 -2.04 -1.04 11.84
N LYS A 6 -2.71 -2.21 11.94
CA LYS A 6 -2.00 -3.46 12.25
C LYS A 6 -0.94 -3.86 11.22
N SER A 7 -1.06 -3.46 9.96
CA SER A 7 -0.05 -3.74 8.91
C SER A 7 1.21 -2.89 9.10
N THR A 8 1.06 -1.57 9.12
CA THR A 8 2.15 -0.60 9.32
C THR A 8 2.77 -0.71 10.71
N VAL A 9 1.96 -0.93 11.74
CA VAL A 9 2.40 -1.19 13.12
C VAL A 9 3.13 -2.52 13.23
N ARG A 10 2.76 -3.57 12.48
CA ARG A 10 3.55 -4.82 12.46
C ARG A 10 4.91 -4.60 11.80
N TYR A 11 4.98 -3.80 10.74
CA TYR A 11 6.26 -3.44 10.12
C TYR A 11 7.13 -2.60 11.07
N ALA A 12 6.57 -1.54 11.66
CA ALA A 12 7.27 -0.70 12.64
C ALA A 12 7.67 -1.48 13.91
N ALA A 13 6.81 -2.36 14.41
CA ALA A 13 7.14 -3.27 15.50
C ALA A 13 8.21 -4.28 15.11
N GLY A 14 8.28 -4.70 13.84
CA GLY A 14 9.34 -5.54 13.28
C GLY A 14 10.69 -4.82 13.18
N GLU A 15 10.71 -3.58 12.73
CA GLU A 15 11.91 -2.72 12.71
C GLU A 15 12.41 -2.44 14.14
N LEU A 16 11.52 -2.02 15.04
CA LEU A 16 11.86 -1.81 16.44
C LEU A 16 12.38 -3.09 17.11
N ALA A 17 11.75 -4.22 16.81
CA ALA A 17 12.19 -5.52 17.24
C ALA A 17 13.61 -5.87 16.76
N PHE A 18 13.91 -5.56 15.49
CA PHE A 18 15.24 -5.77 14.91
C PHE A 18 16.28 -4.90 15.63
N HIS A 19 16.00 -3.61 15.82
CA HIS A 19 16.88 -2.71 16.57
C HIS A 19 17.09 -3.12 18.03
N LEU A 20 16.07 -3.70 18.67
CA LEU A 20 16.21 -4.25 20.03
C LEU A 20 17.07 -5.51 20.05
N ALA A 21 16.96 -6.37 19.04
CA ALA A 21 17.84 -7.52 18.88
C ALA A 21 19.29 -7.07 18.67
N GLU A 22 19.51 -6.06 17.81
CA GLU A 22 20.82 -5.41 17.60
C GLU A 22 21.38 -4.84 18.91
N SER A 23 20.58 -4.06 19.64
CA SER A 23 20.96 -3.48 20.93
C SER A 23 21.33 -4.55 21.97
N GLY A 24 20.61 -5.68 21.98
CA GLY A 24 20.91 -6.83 22.84
C GLY A 24 22.24 -7.50 22.48
N VAL A 25 22.56 -7.60 21.19
CA VAL A 25 23.85 -8.07 20.69
C VAL A 25 24.98 -7.10 21.09
N GLU A 26 24.80 -5.81 20.86
CA GLU A 26 25.78 -4.78 21.22
C GLU A 26 26.08 -4.79 22.72
N LEU A 27 25.05 -4.90 23.55
CA LEU A 27 25.21 -4.98 25.01
C LEU A 27 25.94 -6.27 25.44
N ALA A 28 25.68 -7.40 24.77
CA ALA A 28 26.44 -8.61 25.00
C ALA A 28 27.92 -8.44 24.61
N MET A 29 28.20 -7.88 23.43
CA MET A 29 29.55 -7.58 22.98
C MET A 29 30.29 -6.62 23.92
N PHE A 30 29.60 -5.58 24.42
CA PHE A 30 30.14 -4.65 25.40
C PHE A 30 30.46 -5.34 26.74
N ALA A 31 29.56 -6.17 27.25
CA ALA A 31 29.77 -6.90 28.50
C ALA A 31 30.95 -7.89 28.41
N ILE A 32 31.09 -8.53 27.25
CA ILE A 32 32.23 -9.38 26.91
C ILE A 32 33.52 -8.54 26.90
N GLY A 33 33.54 -7.44 26.14
CA GLY A 33 34.71 -6.54 25.99
C GLY A 33 35.20 -5.89 27.27
N ASN A 34 34.34 -5.74 28.28
CA ASN A 34 34.67 -5.11 29.57
C ASN A 34 34.80 -6.11 30.73
N GLU A 35 34.89 -7.43 30.45
CA GLU A 35 35.03 -8.48 31.46
C GLU A 35 33.89 -8.48 32.51
N LEU A 36 32.73 -7.90 32.18
CA LEU A 36 31.57 -7.77 33.08
C LEU A 36 30.80 -9.10 33.26
N LEU A 37 31.29 -10.19 32.66
CA LEU A 37 30.73 -11.54 32.76
C LEU A 37 30.96 -12.21 34.12
N GLY A 38 31.69 -11.55 35.03
CA GLY A 38 32.03 -12.07 36.36
C GLY A 38 30.98 -11.90 37.47
N GLY A 39 29.72 -11.58 37.15
CA GLY A 39 28.66 -11.27 38.14
C GLY A 39 27.32 -11.95 37.85
N SER A 40 27.00 -12.93 38.68
CA SER A 40 25.72 -13.62 39.02
C SER A 40 24.46 -13.71 38.14
N ASP A 41 24.28 -12.99 37.02
CA ASP A 41 23.03 -13.10 36.23
C ASP A 41 23.19 -13.71 34.83
N TRP A 42 24.41 -14.06 34.45
CA TRP A 42 24.67 -14.78 33.21
C TRP A 42 24.54 -16.28 33.49
N GLN A 43 23.53 -16.95 32.91
CA GLN A 43 23.39 -18.42 32.94
C GLN A 43 24.49 -19.08 32.08
N SER A 44 25.73 -18.91 32.49
CA SER A 44 26.83 -19.70 32.01
C SER A 44 27.00 -20.86 33.00
N SER A 45 26.85 -22.08 32.52
CA SER A 45 27.11 -23.29 33.32
C SER A 45 28.62 -23.44 33.49
N GLY A 46 29.22 -22.60 34.33
CA GLY A 46 30.65 -22.63 34.65
C GLY A 46 31.15 -21.24 35.05
N MET A 47 31.74 -21.12 36.24
CA MET A 47 32.50 -19.93 36.62
C MET A 47 33.64 -19.69 35.61
N PHE A 48 33.71 -18.51 35.01
CA PHE A 48 34.76 -18.14 34.07
C PHE A 48 35.87 -17.35 34.77
N ASP A 49 37.11 -17.82 34.61
CA ASP A 49 38.33 -17.05 34.77
C ASP A 49 38.86 -16.84 33.34
N TRP A 50 38.77 -15.62 32.81
CA TRP A 50 39.00 -15.34 31.39
C TRP A 50 40.23 -14.45 31.21
N ASP A 51 41.29 -14.99 30.62
CA ASP A 51 42.51 -14.25 30.27
C ASP A 51 42.40 -13.73 28.83
N TYR A 52 42.28 -12.41 28.67
CA TYR A 52 42.07 -11.69 27.40
C TYR A 52 43.31 -11.68 26.49
N SER A 53 44.47 -12.16 26.95
CA SER A 53 45.74 -11.81 26.33
C SER A 53 46.15 -12.65 25.11
N ASN A 54 45.41 -13.70 24.69
CA ASN A 54 46.05 -14.69 23.81
C ASN A 54 45.23 -15.48 22.76
N LYS A 55 44.03 -15.07 22.31
CA LYS A 55 43.37 -15.77 21.18
C LYS A 55 42.65 -14.83 20.22
N ASN A 56 42.75 -15.15 18.92
CA ASN A 56 41.83 -14.70 17.88
C ASN A 56 40.42 -15.14 18.26
N ILE A 57 39.67 -14.28 18.94
CA ILE A 57 38.27 -14.51 19.25
C ILE A 57 37.49 -14.10 18.01
N GLU A 58 37.01 -15.07 17.25
CA GLU A 58 35.96 -14.83 16.27
C GLU A 58 34.69 -14.45 17.05
N LEU A 59 34.34 -13.17 16.99
CA LEU A 59 33.03 -12.68 17.41
C LEU A 59 32.09 -12.85 16.22
N GLY A 60 31.11 -13.74 16.37
CA GLY A 60 30.10 -13.98 15.34
C GLY A 60 28.71 -14.00 15.97
N ILE A 61 27.81 -13.20 15.41
CA ILE A 61 26.37 -13.35 15.64
C ILE A 61 25.97 -14.60 14.86
N ARG A 62 25.40 -15.59 15.54
CA ARG A 62 24.94 -16.81 14.88
C ARG A 62 23.45 -16.79 14.60
N ASP A 63 22.68 -16.27 15.55
CA ASP A 63 21.23 -16.31 15.47
C ASP A 63 20.60 -15.17 16.28
N ALA A 64 19.52 -14.61 15.73
CA ALA A 64 18.67 -13.64 16.39
C ALA A 64 17.23 -14.08 16.13
N GLU A 65 16.56 -14.51 17.19
CA GLU A 65 15.18 -14.97 17.15
C GLU A 65 14.24 -13.89 17.70
N LEU A 66 13.07 -13.75 17.10
CA LEU A 66 12.10 -12.72 17.44
C LEU A 66 10.68 -13.28 17.53
N ALA A 67 9.95 -12.83 18.55
CA ALA A 67 8.50 -13.00 18.61
C ALA A 67 7.78 -11.70 18.97
N ILE A 68 6.69 -11.43 18.26
CA ILE A 68 5.76 -10.34 18.55
C ILE A 68 4.50 -10.96 19.14
N ASN A 69 4.34 -10.81 20.46
CA ASN A 69 3.20 -11.32 21.21
C ASN A 69 2.19 -10.18 21.44
N VAL A 70 0.98 -10.33 20.90
CA VAL A 70 -0.13 -9.40 21.15
C VAL A 70 -0.77 -9.79 22.47
N ARG A 71 -0.62 -8.96 23.52
CA ARG A 71 -0.97 -9.36 24.89
C ARG A 71 -2.22 -8.67 25.46
N ASP A 72 -2.70 -7.58 24.85
CA ASP A 72 -3.77 -6.78 25.45
C ASP A 72 -4.75 -6.27 24.39
N GLU A 73 -5.88 -6.97 24.23
CA GLU A 73 -6.94 -6.65 23.25
C GLU A 73 -7.59 -5.26 23.49
N GLY A 74 -7.35 -4.64 24.65
CA GLY A 74 -7.93 -3.35 25.03
C GLY A 74 -7.00 -2.14 25.00
N ALA A 75 -5.69 -2.31 24.78
CA ALA A 75 -4.71 -1.24 24.95
C ALA A 75 -3.77 -1.02 23.76
N ASP A 76 -4.01 -1.69 22.62
CA ASP A 76 -3.14 -1.63 21.42
C ASP A 76 -1.65 -1.74 21.77
N ALA A 77 -1.35 -2.67 22.69
CA ALA A 77 -0.02 -2.88 23.23
C ALA A 77 0.58 -4.19 22.69
N TYR A 78 1.83 -4.11 22.25
CA TYR A 78 2.60 -5.25 21.76
C TYR A 78 3.70 -5.56 22.75
N THR A 79 3.88 -6.85 23.04
CA THR A 79 5.07 -7.33 23.74
C THR A 79 5.99 -7.93 22.70
N ILE A 80 7.16 -7.33 22.53
CA ILE A 80 8.18 -7.80 21.61
C ILE A 80 9.25 -8.50 22.44
N THR A 81 9.52 -9.75 22.12
CA THR A 81 10.55 -10.57 22.76
C THR A 81 11.64 -10.86 21.74
N ALA A 82 12.87 -10.42 22.03
CA ALA A 82 14.05 -10.68 21.21
C ALA A 82 15.03 -11.57 21.97
N LEU A 83 15.62 -12.55 21.28
CA LEU A 83 16.65 -13.43 21.81
C LEU A 83 17.87 -13.40 20.87
N ALA A 84 18.98 -12.87 21.38
CA ALA A 84 20.25 -12.84 20.68
C ALA A 84 21.16 -13.99 21.17
N THR A 85 21.80 -14.69 20.23
CA THR A 85 22.81 -15.72 20.52
C THR A 85 24.15 -15.36 19.88
N VAL A 86 25.16 -15.15 20.72
CA VAL A 86 26.53 -14.80 20.31
C VAL A 86 27.50 -15.90 20.71
N TYR A 87 28.46 -16.20 19.84
CA TYR A 87 29.55 -17.13 20.15
C TYR A 87 30.82 -16.36 20.48
N VAL A 88 31.41 -16.68 21.65
CA VAL A 88 32.65 -16.06 22.11
C VAL A 88 33.59 -17.12 22.64
N GLY A 89 34.71 -17.31 21.94
CA GLY A 89 35.77 -18.23 22.38
C GLY A 89 35.30 -19.69 22.51
N GLY A 90 34.34 -20.12 21.70
CA GLY A 90 33.74 -21.46 21.75
C GLY A 90 32.56 -21.61 22.73
N ASN A 91 32.22 -20.55 23.49
CA ASN A 91 31.05 -20.53 24.36
C ASN A 91 29.86 -19.86 23.67
N THR A 92 28.65 -20.25 24.06
CA THR A 92 27.41 -19.63 23.61
C THR A 92 26.91 -18.69 24.70
N VAL A 93 26.80 -17.42 24.37
CA VAL A 93 26.19 -16.39 25.21
C VAL A 93 24.82 -16.08 24.63
N ARG A 94 23.80 -16.07 25.47
CA ARG A 94 22.43 -15.72 25.08
C ARG A 94 21.94 -14.55 25.91
N LYS A 95 21.31 -13.59 25.26
CA LYS A 95 20.68 -12.45 25.92
C LYS A 95 19.28 -12.25 25.35
N ALA A 96 18.33 -12.01 26.23
CA ALA A 96 16.96 -11.77 25.82
C ALA A 96 16.42 -10.48 26.41
N ILE A 97 15.72 -9.73 25.57
CA ILE A 97 15.07 -8.48 25.93
C ILE A 97 13.59 -8.63 25.63
N GLU A 98 12.77 -8.15 26.55
CA GLU A 98 11.36 -7.95 26.34
C GLU A 98 11.06 -6.46 26.43
N THR A 99 10.39 -5.94 25.41
CA THR A 99 9.83 -4.60 25.44
C THR A 99 8.32 -4.67 25.36
N ARG A 100 7.66 -3.73 26.05
CA ARG A 100 6.26 -3.42 25.84
C ARG A 100 6.19 -2.11 25.08
N VAL A 101 5.64 -2.17 23.89
CA VAL A 101 5.30 -0.98 23.13
C VAL A 101 3.80 -0.76 23.17
N VAL A 102 3.40 0.50 23.27
CA VAL A 102 2.00 0.90 23.17
C VAL A 102 1.93 1.80 21.95
N GLU A 103 0.94 1.56 21.09
CA GLU A 103 0.62 2.52 20.05
C GLU A 103 0.22 3.83 20.73
N ASN A 104 1.05 4.86 20.60
CA ASN A 104 0.75 6.16 21.15
C ASN A 104 -0.25 6.83 20.23
N ARG A 105 -1.53 6.45 20.41
CA ARG A 105 -2.63 7.22 19.85
C ARG A 105 -2.67 8.52 20.64
N THR A 106 -2.18 9.61 20.05
CA THR A 106 -2.66 10.92 20.46
C THR A 106 -4.18 10.87 20.32
N THR A 107 -4.87 10.83 21.45
CA THR A 107 -6.34 10.83 21.56
C THR A 107 -6.97 12.13 21.07
N GLU A 108 -6.36 12.82 20.11
CA GLU A 108 -7.21 13.47 19.13
C GLU A 108 -7.98 12.33 18.47
N GLN A 109 -9.25 12.20 18.85
CA GLN A 109 -10.23 11.74 17.91
C GLN A 109 -10.04 12.62 16.68
N VAL A 110 -9.20 12.17 15.74
CA VAL A 110 -9.47 12.38 14.34
C VAL A 110 -10.90 11.88 14.24
N GLU A 111 -11.85 12.82 14.20
CA GLU A 111 -13.21 12.50 13.79
C GLU A 111 -13.08 11.53 12.62
N GLU A 112 -13.97 10.56 12.48
CA GLU A 112 -13.99 9.66 11.31
C GLU A 112 -14.25 10.41 9.98
N GLY A 113 -13.80 11.66 9.84
CA GLY A 113 -13.41 12.27 8.61
C GLY A 113 -12.35 11.40 7.94
N VAL A 114 -12.82 10.65 6.94
CA VAL A 114 -12.29 10.75 5.57
C VAL A 114 -10.90 11.38 5.57
N GLY A 115 -9.83 10.59 5.51
CA GLY A 115 -8.50 11.15 5.27
C GLY A 115 -8.62 12.16 4.13
N SER A 116 -8.31 13.42 4.36
CA SER A 116 -8.61 14.51 3.42
C SER A 116 -7.76 14.47 2.14
N GLY A 117 -7.06 13.37 1.89
CA GLY A 117 -6.41 13.09 0.62
C GLY A 117 -7.46 12.69 -0.41
N LEU A 118 -7.26 13.12 -1.66
CA LEU A 118 -8.18 12.86 -2.79
C LEU A 118 -8.53 11.37 -2.97
N PHE A 119 -7.71 10.46 -2.42
CA PHE A 119 -7.83 9.01 -2.55
C PHE A 119 -7.68 8.28 -1.21
N ALA A 120 -8.48 8.62 -0.21
CA ALA A 120 -8.53 7.92 1.09
C ALA A 120 -8.86 6.42 1.01
N TYR A 121 -9.39 5.96 -0.13
CA TYR A 121 -9.88 4.61 -0.35
C TYR A 121 -9.43 4.14 -1.74
N GLY A 122 -9.24 2.82 -1.89
CA GLY A 122 -8.79 2.25 -3.16
C GLY A 122 -9.85 2.27 -4.25
N LEU A 123 -11.06 1.79 -3.97
CA LEU A 123 -12.16 1.76 -4.94
C LEU A 123 -13.38 2.46 -4.36
N VAL A 124 -13.80 3.54 -4.99
CA VAL A 124 -14.97 4.30 -4.54
C VAL A 124 -15.89 4.66 -5.68
N ALA A 125 -17.18 4.37 -5.52
CA ALA A 125 -18.18 4.70 -6.52
C ALA A 125 -19.42 5.37 -5.91
N LYS A 126 -19.97 6.39 -6.59
CA LYS A 126 -21.25 7.00 -6.18
C LYS A 126 -22.41 6.00 -6.17
N ASP A 127 -22.53 5.21 -7.24
CA ASP A 127 -23.69 4.34 -7.47
C ASP A 127 -23.42 2.86 -7.17
N SER A 128 -22.35 2.30 -7.74
CA SER A 128 -22.10 0.85 -7.66
C SER A 128 -20.68 0.42 -8.00
N ILE A 129 -20.20 -0.64 -7.34
CA ILE A 129 -18.95 -1.34 -7.66
C ILE A 129 -19.25 -2.79 -8.04
N LYS A 130 -18.73 -3.24 -9.18
CA LYS A 130 -18.84 -4.62 -9.65
C LYS A 130 -17.46 -5.23 -9.84
N LEU A 131 -17.19 -6.24 -9.04
CA LEU A 131 -15.98 -7.05 -9.06
C LEU A 131 -16.33 -8.38 -9.72
N ASN A 132 -16.08 -8.51 -11.02
CA ASN A 132 -16.51 -9.65 -11.82
C ASN A 132 -15.31 -10.36 -12.43
N HIS A 133 -14.99 -11.56 -11.99
CA HIS A 133 -13.92 -12.31 -12.65
C HIS A 133 -14.29 -13.75 -13.05
N SER A 134 -13.76 -14.18 -14.18
CA SER A 134 -13.65 -15.59 -14.57
C SER A 134 -12.48 -16.24 -13.80
N ASN A 135 -12.21 -17.52 -14.01
CA ASN A 135 -11.09 -18.22 -13.36
C ASN A 135 -9.73 -17.73 -13.93
N PRO A 136 -8.63 -17.59 -13.14
CA PRO A 136 -8.44 -17.68 -11.68
C PRO A 136 -8.85 -16.39 -10.94
N GLY A 137 -9.58 -16.49 -9.82
CA GLY A 137 -10.23 -15.37 -9.10
C GLY A 137 -9.39 -14.08 -8.91
N MET A 138 -10.08 -12.95 -8.79
CA MET A 138 -9.46 -11.61 -8.70
C MET A 138 -9.04 -11.28 -7.26
N LEU A 139 -7.87 -10.65 -7.07
CA LEU A 139 -7.47 -10.06 -5.78
C LEU A 139 -7.71 -8.55 -5.76
N VAL A 140 -8.24 -8.06 -4.63
CA VAL A 140 -8.29 -6.64 -4.25
C VAL A 140 -7.57 -6.51 -2.91
N ALA A 141 -6.42 -5.85 -2.88
CA ALA A 141 -5.57 -5.71 -1.68
C ALA A 141 -4.96 -4.31 -1.60
N SER A 142 -4.25 -4.00 -0.53
CA SER A 142 -3.35 -2.85 -0.46
C SER A 142 -1.89 -3.25 -0.64
N TYR A 143 -1.01 -2.28 -0.89
CA TYR A 143 0.44 -2.40 -0.83
C TYR A 143 1.05 -1.06 -0.46
N ASP A 144 2.31 -1.05 -0.04
CA ASP A 144 3.10 0.16 0.14
C ASP A 144 4.04 0.33 -1.06
N SER A 145 3.85 1.37 -1.87
CA SER A 145 4.69 1.63 -3.04
C SER A 145 6.09 2.12 -2.69
N LYS A 146 6.29 2.67 -1.48
CA LYS A 146 7.61 3.11 -0.99
C LYS A 146 8.45 1.94 -0.48
N VAL A 147 7.82 0.81 -0.22
CA VAL A 147 8.46 -0.47 0.08
C VAL A 147 8.53 -1.30 -1.21
N ASP A 148 9.65 -1.99 -1.46
CA ASP A 148 9.83 -2.90 -2.60
C ASP A 148 9.69 -2.28 -4.00
N PHE A 149 10.20 -1.05 -4.21
CA PHE A 149 10.30 -0.41 -5.53
C PHE A 149 8.96 -0.30 -6.31
N GLY A 150 7.84 -0.07 -5.62
CA GLY A 150 6.54 0.18 -6.26
C GLY A 150 5.84 -1.06 -6.85
N VAL A 151 6.28 -2.27 -6.47
CA VAL A 151 5.69 -3.53 -6.97
C VAL A 151 4.99 -4.27 -5.81
N PRO A 152 3.69 -4.59 -5.93
CA PRO A 152 3.02 -5.45 -4.98
C PRO A 152 3.62 -6.85 -5.07
N VAL A 153 4.22 -7.31 -3.97
CA VAL A 153 4.78 -8.67 -3.87
C VAL A 153 3.80 -9.54 -3.10
N TRP A 154 3.35 -10.62 -3.74
CA TRP A 154 2.37 -11.53 -3.18
C TRP A 154 2.82 -12.14 -1.86
N GLY A 155 2.00 -11.97 -0.84
CA GLY A 155 2.22 -12.56 0.47
C GLY A 155 3.28 -11.85 1.32
N THR A 156 3.98 -10.84 0.80
CA THR A 156 4.96 -10.05 1.57
C THR A 156 4.64 -8.56 1.61
N ASN A 157 4.19 -7.97 0.49
CA ASN A 157 3.78 -6.57 0.38
C ASN A 157 2.32 -6.45 -0.13
N THR A 158 1.46 -7.35 0.34
CA THR A 158 0.00 -7.24 0.15
C THR A 158 -0.66 -7.10 1.50
N GLY A 159 -1.25 -5.94 1.77
CA GLY A 159 -1.89 -5.59 3.04
C GLY A 159 -3.41 -5.77 3.02
N TYR A 160 -4.05 -5.31 4.10
CA TYR A 160 -5.49 -5.39 4.34
C TYR A 160 -6.13 -3.99 4.40
N ASP A 161 -5.53 -3.06 3.67
CA ASP A 161 -5.77 -1.63 3.85
C ASP A 161 -6.54 -1.01 2.69
N VAL A 162 -7.00 -1.84 1.75
CA VAL A 162 -7.93 -1.37 0.73
C VAL A 162 -9.33 -1.26 1.32
N VAL A 163 -10.00 -0.18 0.97
CA VAL A 163 -11.43 0.00 1.21
C VAL A 163 -12.14 0.06 -0.13
N VAL A 164 -13.20 -0.74 -0.27
CA VAL A 164 -14.13 -0.74 -1.39
C VAL A 164 -15.43 -0.12 -0.89
N ALA A 165 -15.74 1.10 -1.34
CA ALA A 165 -16.79 1.92 -0.74
C ALA A 165 -17.79 2.49 -1.75
N THR A 166 -19.05 2.63 -1.32
CA THR A 166 -20.07 3.39 -2.04
C THR A 166 -21.09 3.95 -1.06
N PRO A 167 -21.56 5.21 -1.21
CA PRO A 167 -22.61 5.75 -0.36
C PRO A 167 -24.01 5.27 -0.79
N SER A 168 -24.07 4.42 -1.82
CA SER A 168 -25.32 3.90 -2.38
C SER A 168 -26.09 3.05 -1.37
N SER A 169 -27.37 3.38 -1.20
CA SER A 169 -28.37 2.59 -0.47
C SER A 169 -29.13 1.60 -1.36
N GLY A 170 -28.80 1.56 -2.66
CA GLY A 170 -29.51 0.78 -3.66
C GLY A 170 -29.20 -0.71 -3.64
N ASN A 171 -30.02 -1.49 -4.36
CA ASN A 171 -29.72 -2.90 -4.61
C ASN A 171 -28.52 -3.05 -5.55
N GLY A 172 -27.58 -3.93 -5.22
CA GLY A 172 -26.35 -4.15 -5.97
C GLY A 172 -25.34 -3.02 -5.81
N ALA A 173 -25.32 -2.35 -4.65
CA ALA A 173 -24.35 -1.30 -4.33
C ALA A 173 -22.91 -1.82 -4.51
N ILE A 174 -22.61 -3.00 -3.98
CA ILE A 174 -21.35 -3.70 -4.25
C ILE A 174 -21.65 -5.16 -4.61
N SER A 175 -21.13 -5.61 -5.74
CA SER A 175 -21.24 -7.00 -6.19
C SER A 175 -19.86 -7.63 -6.32
N ILE A 176 -19.65 -8.74 -5.62
CA ILE A 176 -18.39 -9.48 -5.59
C ILE A 176 -18.64 -10.88 -6.13
N ASN A 177 -18.08 -11.14 -7.31
CA ASN A 177 -18.26 -12.38 -8.04
C ASN A 177 -16.89 -12.97 -8.39
N ASN A 178 -16.52 -14.04 -7.67
CA ASN A 178 -15.23 -14.72 -7.79
C ASN A 178 -14.03 -13.75 -7.60
N ALA A 179 -14.07 -13.01 -6.49
CA ALA A 179 -13.02 -12.09 -6.10
C ALA A 179 -12.76 -12.12 -4.59
N THR A 180 -11.51 -11.94 -4.22
CA THR A 180 -11.02 -11.87 -2.85
C THR A 180 -10.66 -10.43 -2.51
N VAL A 181 -11.28 -9.89 -1.46
CA VAL A 181 -10.99 -8.56 -0.93
C VAL A 181 -10.24 -8.71 0.39
N HIS A 182 -8.97 -8.32 0.41
CA HIS A 182 -8.15 -8.17 1.60
C HIS A 182 -8.34 -6.76 2.16
N GLY A 183 -9.41 -6.51 2.90
CA GLY A 183 -9.71 -5.17 3.37
C GLY A 183 -11.12 -4.99 3.90
N MET A 184 -11.69 -3.81 3.66
CA MET A 184 -13.04 -3.44 4.11
C MET A 184 -13.97 -3.14 2.94
N ILE A 185 -15.24 -3.48 3.14
CA ILE A 185 -16.35 -3.10 2.26
C ILE A 185 -17.26 -2.16 3.01
N ARG A 186 -17.63 -1.04 2.37
CA ARG A 186 -18.50 -0.04 2.98
C ARG A 186 -19.60 0.39 2.02
N THR A 187 -20.83 0.43 2.51
CA THR A 187 -22.02 0.84 1.74
C THR A 187 -22.81 1.91 2.51
N GLY A 188 -23.61 2.75 1.84
CA GLY A 188 -24.54 3.69 2.50
C GLY A 188 -25.91 3.07 2.79
N GLY A 189 -25.95 1.81 3.22
CA GLY A 189 -27.16 1.05 3.49
C GLY A 189 -27.56 0.08 2.37
N GLY A 190 -26.85 0.09 1.25
CA GLY A 190 -27.09 -0.79 0.12
C GLY A 190 -26.61 -2.22 0.38
N ASN A 191 -27.14 -3.20 -0.33
CA ASN A 191 -26.71 -4.58 -0.12
C ASN A 191 -25.37 -4.87 -0.83
N VAL A 192 -24.55 -5.70 -0.17
CA VAL A 192 -23.39 -6.36 -0.78
C VAL A 192 -23.84 -7.74 -1.26
N SER A 193 -23.66 -8.04 -2.54
CA SER A 193 -24.00 -9.35 -3.11
C SER A 193 -22.75 -10.17 -3.41
N PHE A 194 -22.75 -11.42 -2.97
CA PHE A 194 -21.69 -12.39 -3.20
C PHE A 194 -22.17 -13.48 -4.15
N SER A 195 -21.36 -13.81 -5.14
CA SER A 195 -21.60 -14.93 -6.05
C SER A 195 -20.53 -15.99 -5.84
N ASN A 196 -20.96 -17.13 -5.29
CA ASN A 196 -20.15 -18.30 -4.98
C ASN A 196 -20.61 -19.46 -5.86
N THR A 197 -20.13 -19.50 -7.09
CA THR A 197 -20.57 -20.48 -8.09
C THR A 197 -19.81 -21.80 -8.00
N HIS A 198 -18.70 -21.87 -7.25
CA HIS A 198 -17.84 -23.04 -7.19
C HIS A 198 -18.00 -23.80 -5.87
N GLN A 199 -18.77 -24.89 -5.89
CA GLN A 199 -19.00 -25.73 -4.70
C GLN A 199 -17.78 -26.56 -4.28
N HIS A 200 -16.86 -26.83 -5.22
CA HIS A 200 -15.71 -27.71 -5.00
C HIS A 200 -14.37 -26.97 -4.90
N ASP A 201 -14.32 -25.71 -5.34
CA ASP A 201 -13.14 -24.88 -5.28
C ASP A 201 -13.44 -23.58 -4.54
N MET A 202 -13.27 -23.64 -3.22
CA MET A 202 -13.53 -22.50 -2.34
C MET A 202 -12.60 -21.32 -2.61
N SER A 203 -11.46 -21.53 -3.30
CA SER A 203 -10.55 -20.45 -3.69
C SER A 203 -11.11 -19.57 -4.81
N GLN A 204 -12.17 -20.03 -5.49
CA GLN A 204 -12.87 -19.33 -6.59
C GLN A 204 -14.22 -18.74 -6.13
N ASN A 205 -14.45 -18.69 -4.83
CA ASN A 205 -15.62 -18.05 -4.25
C ASN A 205 -15.24 -16.65 -3.77
N ALA A 206 -16.25 -15.77 -3.71
CA ALA A 206 -16.04 -14.45 -3.16
C ALA A 206 -15.57 -14.55 -1.70
N THR A 207 -14.51 -13.81 -1.37
CA THR A 207 -13.88 -13.81 -0.06
C THR A 207 -13.66 -12.37 0.40
N VAL A 208 -13.90 -12.09 1.68
CA VAL A 208 -13.66 -10.79 2.30
C VAL A 208 -13.00 -11.04 3.64
N ILE A 209 -11.74 -10.65 3.77
CA ILE A 209 -10.91 -10.96 4.94
C ILE A 209 -10.03 -9.77 5.33
N GLY A 210 -9.63 -9.74 6.58
CA GLY A 210 -8.65 -8.82 7.15
C GLY A 210 -7.50 -9.55 7.84
N ALA A 211 -6.54 -8.79 8.33
CA ALA A 211 -5.33 -9.32 8.98
C ALA A 211 -5.58 -10.14 10.26
N ASP A 212 -6.77 -10.07 10.83
CA ASP A 212 -7.21 -10.78 12.04
C ASP A 212 -8.40 -11.72 11.77
N SER A 213 -8.77 -11.94 10.51
CA SER A 213 -9.83 -12.89 10.17
C SER A 213 -9.38 -14.30 10.55
N ALA A 214 -10.18 -14.98 11.38
CA ALA A 214 -9.88 -16.33 11.86
C ALA A 214 -9.86 -17.39 10.74
N ASN A 215 -10.53 -17.11 9.62
CA ASN A 215 -10.60 -17.97 8.44
C ASN A 215 -10.01 -17.24 7.24
N THR A 216 -9.22 -17.96 6.44
CA THR A 216 -8.64 -17.46 5.18
C THR A 216 -9.59 -17.58 3.98
N HIS A 217 -10.79 -18.14 4.20
CA HIS A 217 -11.80 -18.38 3.17
C HIS A 217 -13.17 -17.93 3.68
N GLY A 218 -13.95 -17.28 2.81
CA GLY A 218 -15.32 -16.86 3.10
C GLY A 218 -15.46 -15.37 3.40
N ILE A 219 -16.61 -15.00 3.95
CA ILE A 219 -16.98 -13.60 4.17
C ILE A 219 -16.88 -13.29 5.66
N ASP A 220 -15.90 -12.47 6.04
CA ASP A 220 -15.82 -11.88 7.37
C ASP A 220 -16.79 -10.69 7.46
N ASN A 221 -17.94 -10.89 8.09
CA ASN A 221 -18.97 -9.85 8.22
C ASN A 221 -18.52 -8.64 9.03
N ASN A 222 -17.48 -8.75 9.87
CA ASN A 222 -16.93 -7.60 10.60
C ASN A 222 -16.17 -6.63 9.67
N ARG A 223 -15.95 -7.04 8.41
CA ARG A 223 -15.32 -6.23 7.36
C ARG A 223 -16.32 -5.53 6.46
N ILE A 224 -17.61 -5.68 6.72
CA ILE A 224 -18.68 -5.09 5.93
C ILE A 224 -19.42 -4.09 6.81
N SER A 225 -19.45 -2.82 6.38
CA SER A 225 -20.26 -1.77 7.02
C SER A 225 -21.29 -1.19 6.07
N THR A 226 -22.40 -0.69 6.62
CA THR A 226 -23.55 -0.17 5.87
C THR A 226 -23.90 1.28 6.23
N ASP A 227 -22.99 2.00 6.87
CA ASP A 227 -23.14 3.36 7.38
C ASP A 227 -22.26 4.38 6.66
N PHE A 228 -21.74 4.04 5.47
CA PHE A 228 -20.85 4.92 4.74
C PHE A 228 -21.61 6.05 4.05
N ASP A 229 -21.31 7.27 4.44
CA ASP A 229 -21.96 8.51 4.01
C ASP A 229 -21.01 9.44 3.24
N GLY A 230 -19.90 8.91 2.71
CA GLY A 230 -18.90 9.69 1.98
C GLY A 230 -19.51 10.52 0.85
N GLU A 231 -19.16 11.80 0.81
CA GLU A 231 -19.52 12.71 -0.28
C GLU A 231 -18.45 12.73 -1.37
N PHE A 232 -18.88 12.75 -2.63
CA PHE A 232 -17.99 12.77 -3.79
C PHE A 232 -18.24 14.04 -4.58
N THR A 233 -17.39 15.04 -4.34
CA THR A 233 -17.37 16.26 -5.13
C THR A 233 -16.88 15.98 -6.55
N GLU A 234 -17.14 16.91 -7.46
CA GLU A 234 -16.50 16.86 -8.78
C GLU A 234 -14.98 16.92 -8.61
N ALA A 235 -14.26 16.32 -9.55
CA ALA A 235 -12.80 16.35 -9.52
C ALA A 235 -12.32 17.80 -9.68
N ASP A 236 -11.40 18.23 -8.81
CA ASP A 236 -10.75 19.54 -8.96
C ASP A 236 -9.98 19.58 -10.27
N ILE A 237 -10.40 20.47 -11.17
CA ILE A 237 -9.78 20.63 -12.48
C ILE A 237 -8.68 21.68 -12.35
N PRO A 238 -7.39 21.34 -12.58
CA PRO A 238 -6.31 22.33 -12.57
C PRO A 238 -6.53 23.40 -13.64
N THR A 239 -5.97 24.59 -13.42
CA THR A 239 -5.98 25.70 -14.39
C THR A 239 -4.64 25.78 -15.11
N SER A 240 -4.60 26.38 -16.30
CA SER A 240 -3.35 26.54 -17.05
C SER A 240 -2.44 27.66 -16.51
N GLU A 241 -2.87 28.36 -15.45
CA GLU A 241 -2.09 29.43 -14.85
C GLU A 241 -0.78 28.90 -14.26
N GLY A 242 0.34 29.51 -14.64
CA GLY A 242 1.68 29.08 -14.20
C GLY A 242 2.32 27.98 -15.05
N TYR A 243 1.61 27.43 -16.04
CA TYR A 243 2.13 26.40 -16.94
C TYR A 243 2.63 27.00 -18.26
N ASN A 244 3.66 26.38 -18.84
CA ASN A 244 4.06 26.66 -20.23
C ASN A 244 3.07 25.99 -21.18
N GLU A 245 2.22 26.78 -21.83
CA GLU A 245 1.21 26.24 -22.74
C GLU A 245 1.80 25.87 -24.11
N ILE A 246 1.51 24.64 -24.54
CA ILE A 246 1.77 24.16 -25.90
C ILE A 246 0.49 23.56 -26.48
N SER A 247 0.31 23.67 -27.80
CA SER A 247 -0.81 23.04 -28.51
C SER A 247 -0.30 21.97 -29.45
N LYS A 248 -0.93 20.79 -29.44
CA LYS A 248 -0.61 19.67 -30.34
C LYS A 248 -1.86 19.26 -31.10
N ASP A 249 -1.75 19.21 -32.43
CA ASP A 249 -2.86 18.80 -33.28
C ASP A 249 -3.00 17.27 -33.32
N GLN A 250 -4.08 16.80 -33.94
CA GLN A 250 -4.33 15.36 -34.07
C GLN A 250 -3.23 14.64 -34.86
N ASN A 251 -2.63 15.30 -35.87
CA ASN A 251 -1.58 14.70 -36.69
C ASN A 251 -0.33 14.38 -35.87
N TYR A 252 0.01 15.22 -34.88
CA TYR A 252 1.10 14.98 -33.95
C TYR A 252 0.93 13.65 -33.22
N TRP A 253 -0.24 13.41 -32.62
CA TRP A 253 -0.51 12.20 -31.83
C TRP A 253 -0.56 10.92 -32.66
N GLN A 254 -1.01 11.02 -33.92
CA GLN A 254 -1.20 9.86 -34.79
C GLN A 254 0.07 9.40 -35.50
N ASN A 255 0.95 10.34 -35.86
CA ASN A 255 2.08 10.05 -36.75
C ASN A 255 3.44 10.07 -36.03
N THR A 256 3.46 10.51 -34.76
CA THR A 256 4.70 10.56 -33.97
C THR A 256 4.86 9.27 -33.19
N ARG A 257 5.99 8.59 -33.41
CA ARG A 257 6.34 7.38 -32.65
C ARG A 257 6.90 7.71 -31.28
N ASP A 258 7.76 8.72 -31.20
CA ASP A 258 8.40 9.11 -29.94
C ASP A 258 7.95 10.53 -29.57
N ILE A 259 7.06 10.61 -28.58
CA ILE A 259 6.48 11.85 -28.08
C ILE A 259 7.18 12.16 -26.77
N SER A 260 7.86 13.31 -26.68
CA SER A 260 8.46 13.80 -25.44
C SER A 260 7.78 15.11 -25.06
N LEU A 261 7.25 15.17 -23.83
CA LEU A 261 6.49 16.31 -23.31
C LEU A 261 7.14 16.84 -22.03
N GLY A 262 7.13 18.17 -21.91
CA GLY A 262 7.71 18.88 -20.79
C GLY A 262 9.24 18.96 -20.80
N ALA A 263 9.78 19.58 -19.76
CA ALA A 263 11.19 19.51 -19.39
C ALA A 263 11.32 19.27 -17.88
N ALA A 264 12.42 18.64 -17.45
CA ALA A 264 12.69 18.41 -16.03
C ALA A 264 12.56 19.70 -15.22
N TYR A 265 11.91 19.61 -14.06
CA TYR A 265 11.65 20.74 -13.15
C TYR A 265 10.82 21.88 -13.76
N SER A 266 10.02 21.60 -14.79
CA SER A 266 9.12 22.58 -15.40
C SER A 266 7.69 22.06 -15.44
N SER A 267 6.75 23.00 -15.44
CA SER A 267 5.32 22.74 -15.60
C SER A 267 4.89 23.06 -17.03
N THR A 268 4.24 22.12 -17.71
CA THR A 268 3.80 22.23 -19.11
C THR A 268 2.33 21.85 -19.26
N TRP A 269 1.56 22.72 -19.93
CA TRP A 269 0.16 22.47 -20.24
C TRP A 269 0.01 22.18 -21.73
N VAL A 270 -0.52 21.01 -22.06
CA VAL A 270 -0.68 20.52 -23.43
C VAL A 270 -2.15 20.57 -23.80
N ASN A 271 -2.53 21.51 -24.65
CA ASN A 271 -3.85 21.53 -25.25
C ASN A 271 -3.88 20.58 -26.46
N ALA A 272 -4.77 19.60 -26.43
CA ALA A 272 -5.01 18.67 -27.53
C ALA A 272 -6.49 18.64 -27.90
N ASP A 273 -6.78 18.57 -29.19
CA ASP A 273 -8.15 18.39 -29.63
C ASP A 273 -8.61 16.93 -29.43
N SER A 274 -7.77 15.97 -29.80
CA SER A 274 -7.95 14.54 -29.54
C SER A 274 -6.60 13.85 -29.47
N ILE A 275 -6.51 12.74 -28.73
CA ILE A 275 -5.32 11.88 -28.70
C ILE A 275 -5.68 10.54 -29.32
N ASN A 276 -4.85 10.08 -30.26
CA ASN A 276 -4.95 8.73 -30.82
C ASN A 276 -3.55 8.23 -31.14
N THR A 277 -2.97 7.48 -30.22
CA THR A 277 -1.61 6.93 -30.35
C THR A 277 -1.66 5.47 -30.78
N GLN A 278 -0.59 4.99 -31.41
CA GLN A 278 -0.47 3.60 -31.85
C GLN A 278 0.21 2.76 -30.77
N ASN A 279 0.05 1.43 -30.82
CA ASN A 279 0.72 0.51 -29.88
C ASN A 279 2.26 0.56 -29.94
N SER A 280 2.84 1.17 -30.97
CA SER A 280 4.29 1.38 -31.10
C SER A 280 4.74 2.78 -30.66
N THR A 281 3.83 3.61 -30.15
CA THR A 281 4.17 4.96 -29.70
C THR A 281 4.77 4.91 -28.29
N THR A 282 5.86 5.62 -28.06
CA THR A 282 6.40 5.90 -26.73
C THR A 282 6.09 7.34 -26.36
N ILE A 283 5.45 7.55 -25.21
CA ILE A 283 5.19 8.86 -24.65
C ILE A 283 6.06 9.01 -23.41
N GLU A 284 7.00 9.94 -23.48
CA GLU A 284 7.94 10.27 -22.43
C GLU A 284 7.53 11.60 -21.78
N ILE A 285 7.40 11.60 -20.46
CA ILE A 285 7.02 12.77 -19.66
C ILE A 285 8.25 13.23 -18.85
N ARG A 286 8.66 14.48 -19.06
CA ARG A 286 9.79 15.13 -18.39
C ARG A 286 9.26 16.35 -17.64
N GLY A 287 9.11 16.28 -16.32
CA GLY A 287 8.53 17.35 -15.50
C GLY A 287 7.03 17.19 -15.24
N ASP A 288 6.38 18.26 -14.80
CA ASP A 288 4.95 18.25 -14.48
C ASP A 288 4.13 18.61 -15.73
N VAL A 289 3.40 17.62 -16.26
CA VAL A 289 2.67 17.76 -17.52
C VAL A 289 1.18 17.56 -17.28
N ILE A 290 0.40 18.55 -17.70
CA ILE A 290 -1.06 18.44 -17.79
C ILE A 290 -1.44 18.37 -19.27
N ILE A 291 -2.22 17.36 -19.65
CA ILE A 291 -2.78 17.25 -21.00
C ILE A 291 -4.29 17.45 -20.93
N ASP A 292 -4.78 18.56 -21.47
CA ASP A 292 -6.22 18.87 -21.56
C ASP A 292 -6.75 18.54 -22.96
N VAL A 293 -7.62 17.54 -23.04
CA VAL A 293 -8.15 16.99 -24.29
C VAL A 293 -9.60 17.39 -24.49
N ASN A 294 -9.89 18.06 -25.60
CA ASN A 294 -11.25 18.54 -25.90
C ASN A 294 -12.22 17.43 -26.33
N ARG A 295 -11.72 16.36 -26.93
CA ARG A 295 -12.51 15.23 -27.44
C ARG A 295 -11.98 13.92 -26.88
N ASN A 296 -12.03 12.85 -27.67
CA ASN A 296 -11.67 11.50 -27.24
C ASN A 296 -10.16 11.32 -27.03
N VAL A 297 -9.83 10.45 -26.08
CA VAL A 297 -8.49 9.92 -25.86
C VAL A 297 -8.47 8.44 -26.19
N ASN A 298 -7.58 8.05 -27.08
CA ASN A 298 -7.17 6.67 -27.30
C ASN A 298 -5.65 6.59 -27.11
N LEU A 299 -5.23 6.13 -25.93
CA LEU A 299 -3.84 6.11 -25.49
C LEU A 299 -3.32 4.66 -25.51
N GLY A 300 -2.60 4.29 -26.56
CA GLY A 300 -1.85 3.04 -26.66
C GLY A 300 -0.33 3.27 -26.61
N GLY A 301 0.42 2.17 -26.54
CA GLY A 301 1.89 2.18 -26.62
C GLY A 301 2.59 2.03 -25.27
N LYS A 302 3.73 2.71 -25.12
CA LYS A 302 4.50 2.82 -23.87
C LYS A 302 4.33 4.21 -23.26
N LEU A 303 4.13 4.27 -21.95
CA LEU A 303 4.16 5.51 -21.17
C LEU A 303 5.36 5.46 -20.22
N ASP A 304 6.22 6.48 -20.28
CA ASP A 304 7.48 6.58 -19.54
C ASP A 304 7.50 7.92 -18.81
N ILE A 305 7.22 7.90 -17.50
CA ILE A 305 7.20 9.10 -16.66
C ILE A 305 8.49 9.11 -15.86
N LYS A 306 9.36 10.07 -16.19
CA LYS A 306 10.69 10.15 -15.56
C LYS A 306 10.59 10.43 -14.07
N GLU A 307 11.65 10.10 -13.35
CA GLU A 307 11.78 10.41 -11.93
C GLU A 307 11.55 11.93 -11.69
N GLY A 308 10.72 12.25 -10.70
CA GLY A 308 10.30 13.62 -10.40
C GLY A 308 9.35 14.26 -11.43
N ALA A 309 8.90 13.51 -12.42
CA ALA A 309 7.87 13.93 -13.38
C ALA A 309 6.47 13.43 -12.95
N SER A 310 5.44 14.13 -13.43
CA SER A 310 4.03 13.82 -13.22
C SER A 310 3.23 14.05 -14.50
N LEU A 311 2.18 13.25 -14.68
CA LEU A 311 1.24 13.38 -15.78
C LEU A 311 -0.19 13.45 -15.24
N THR A 312 -0.89 14.55 -15.54
CA THR A 312 -2.34 14.63 -15.40
C THR A 312 -2.99 14.63 -16.79
N LEU A 313 -3.74 13.58 -17.10
CA LEU A 313 -4.51 13.46 -18.34
C LEU A 313 -5.97 13.81 -18.06
N MET A 314 -6.49 14.83 -18.75
CA MET A 314 -7.88 15.23 -18.65
C MET A 314 -8.59 15.18 -20.00
N ALA A 315 -9.84 14.70 -20.04
CA ALA A 315 -10.63 14.73 -21.26
C ALA A 315 -12.08 15.13 -21.02
N LYS A 316 -12.68 15.82 -22.00
CA LYS A 316 -14.12 16.18 -22.02
C LYS A 316 -15.02 15.10 -22.62
N GLU A 317 -14.45 14.13 -23.33
CA GLU A 317 -15.14 12.97 -23.90
C GLU A 317 -14.58 11.66 -23.32
N ASN A 318 -14.78 10.54 -24.02
CA ASN A 318 -14.39 9.22 -23.53
C ASN A 318 -12.87 9.06 -23.49
N ILE A 319 -12.38 8.37 -22.46
CA ILE A 319 -10.98 8.03 -22.29
C ILE A 319 -10.84 6.52 -22.46
N GLN A 320 -10.05 6.10 -23.44
CA GLN A 320 -9.64 4.73 -23.63
C GLN A 320 -8.12 4.62 -23.50
N ILE A 321 -7.65 3.76 -22.61
CA ILE A 321 -6.24 3.50 -22.36
C ILE A 321 -5.97 2.02 -22.61
N THR A 322 -5.01 1.75 -23.50
CA THR A 322 -4.51 0.42 -23.87
C THR A 322 -2.98 0.40 -23.89
N ILE A 323 -2.37 1.03 -22.88
CA ILE A 323 -0.92 1.07 -22.71
C ILE A 323 -0.41 -0.35 -22.41
N GLY A 324 0.58 -0.80 -23.19
CA GLY A 324 1.20 -2.11 -23.03
C GLY A 324 2.30 -2.12 -21.98
N GLU A 325 3.00 -1.00 -21.81
CA GLU A 325 4.14 -0.86 -20.91
C GLU A 325 4.09 0.50 -20.19
N MET A 326 4.21 0.49 -18.86
CA MET A 326 4.40 1.68 -18.04
C MET A 326 5.73 1.59 -17.32
N ASP A 327 6.51 2.65 -17.44
CA ASP A 327 7.85 2.79 -16.89
C ASP A 327 7.85 3.97 -15.92
N HIS A 328 7.18 3.78 -14.78
CA HIS A 328 7.18 4.68 -13.62
C HIS A 328 6.81 3.90 -12.35
N MET A 329 7.23 4.41 -11.20
CA MET A 329 7.24 3.64 -9.96
C MET A 329 6.00 3.88 -9.08
N PHE A 330 5.43 5.09 -9.11
CA PHE A 330 4.43 5.48 -8.11
C PHE A 330 3.09 5.91 -8.74
N PRO A 331 1.93 5.45 -8.20
CA PRO A 331 0.62 5.81 -8.72
C PRO A 331 0.33 7.31 -8.77
N GLU A 332 0.86 8.11 -7.84
CA GLU A 332 0.67 9.57 -7.82
C GLU A 332 1.28 10.28 -9.03
N GLN A 333 2.21 9.64 -9.75
CA GLN A 333 2.82 10.23 -10.94
C GLN A 333 1.89 10.25 -12.16
N PHE A 334 0.81 9.47 -12.16
CA PHE A 334 -0.13 9.44 -13.28
C PHE A 334 -1.59 9.53 -12.81
N GLN A 335 -2.22 10.67 -13.10
CA GLN A 335 -3.62 10.92 -12.80
C GLN A 335 -4.46 11.02 -14.08
N VAL A 336 -5.63 10.38 -14.06
CA VAL A 336 -6.67 10.50 -15.11
C VAL A 336 -7.89 11.21 -14.52
N ILE A 337 -8.31 12.32 -15.14
CA ILE A 337 -9.51 13.07 -14.77
C ILE A 337 -10.50 13.05 -15.93
N ALA A 338 -11.69 12.48 -15.70
CA ALA A 338 -12.76 12.51 -16.69
C ALA A 338 -13.74 13.66 -16.40
N LYS A 339 -13.90 14.56 -17.36
CA LYS A 339 -14.83 15.70 -17.24
C LYS A 339 -16.21 15.29 -17.75
N ASN A 340 -17.27 15.82 -17.12
CA ASN A 340 -18.66 15.72 -17.60
C ASN A 340 -19.26 14.30 -17.71
N GLY A 341 -18.83 13.36 -16.86
CA GLY A 341 -19.47 12.05 -16.72
C GLY A 341 -19.29 11.10 -17.91
N ARG A 342 -18.16 11.20 -18.62
CA ARG A 342 -17.80 10.37 -19.77
C ARG A 342 -16.96 9.17 -19.36
N ASP A 343 -17.17 8.04 -20.04
CA ASP A 343 -16.61 6.76 -19.59
C ASP A 343 -15.08 6.74 -19.69
N VAL A 344 -14.46 6.11 -18.69
CA VAL A 344 -13.04 5.80 -18.66
C VAL A 344 -12.89 4.28 -18.79
N VAL A 345 -12.13 3.85 -19.79
CA VAL A 345 -11.97 2.43 -20.12
C VAL A 345 -10.49 2.10 -20.20
N LEU A 346 -10.03 1.26 -19.29
CA LEU A 346 -8.69 0.68 -19.32
C LEU A 346 -8.82 -0.76 -19.77
N ASN A 347 -8.29 -1.09 -20.95
CA ASN A 347 -8.36 -2.43 -21.52
C ASN A 347 -6.98 -2.95 -21.92
N ASN A 348 -6.77 -4.27 -21.85
CA ASN A 348 -5.59 -4.94 -22.42
C ASN A 348 -4.23 -4.44 -21.87
N PHE A 349 -4.20 -3.93 -20.64
CA PHE A 349 -2.94 -3.59 -19.97
C PHE A 349 -2.40 -4.81 -19.21
N GLN A 350 -1.07 -4.94 -19.08
CA GLN A 350 -0.48 -5.91 -18.14
C GLN A 350 -0.35 -5.32 -16.75
N VAL A 351 0.16 -4.09 -16.65
CA VAL A 351 0.24 -3.33 -15.41
C VAL A 351 -0.31 -1.95 -15.72
N PHE A 352 -1.09 -1.38 -14.80
CA PHE A 352 -1.44 0.03 -14.77
C PHE A 352 -1.09 0.59 -13.40
N THR A 353 -0.29 1.66 -13.38
CA THR A 353 0.10 2.36 -12.16
C THR A 353 -0.40 3.80 -12.29
N GLY A 354 -1.36 4.19 -11.46
CA GLY A 354 -1.97 5.51 -11.57
C GLY A 354 -3.26 5.64 -10.77
N VAL A 355 -3.79 6.86 -10.73
CA VAL A 355 -5.05 7.17 -10.07
C VAL A 355 -6.09 7.68 -11.07
N ILE A 356 -7.36 7.32 -10.86
CA ILE A 356 -8.48 7.76 -11.70
C ILE A 356 -9.46 8.54 -10.83
N ASN A 357 -9.64 9.82 -11.13
CA ASN A 357 -10.65 10.67 -10.50
C ASN A 357 -11.74 11.03 -11.52
N ALA A 358 -12.84 10.30 -11.49
CA ALA A 358 -13.90 10.37 -12.49
C ALA A 358 -15.30 10.25 -11.84
N PRO A 359 -15.63 11.08 -10.82
CA PRO A 359 -16.75 10.87 -9.90
C PRO A 359 -18.13 10.81 -10.57
N ASP A 360 -18.27 11.37 -11.78
CA ASP A 360 -19.53 11.36 -12.55
C ASP A 360 -19.54 10.37 -13.71
N SER A 361 -18.45 9.62 -13.90
CA SER A 361 -18.22 8.73 -15.04
C SER A 361 -18.27 7.27 -14.65
N ASN A 362 -18.58 6.40 -15.62
CA ASN A 362 -18.34 4.97 -15.41
C ASN A 362 -16.88 4.66 -15.71
N VAL A 363 -16.23 3.92 -14.82
CA VAL A 363 -14.88 3.40 -14.99
C VAL A 363 -14.95 1.90 -15.20
N ARG A 364 -14.38 1.43 -16.31
CA ARG A 364 -14.24 0.01 -16.59
C ARG A 364 -12.77 -0.38 -16.68
N LEU A 365 -12.36 -1.34 -15.85
CA LEU A 365 -11.04 -1.95 -15.86
C LEU A 365 -11.19 -3.37 -16.42
N ALA A 366 -10.52 -3.66 -17.53
CA ALA A 366 -10.53 -5.00 -18.12
C ALA A 366 -9.11 -5.44 -18.50
N GLY A 367 -8.72 -6.61 -18.00
CA GLY A 367 -7.43 -7.21 -18.30
C GLY A 367 -7.39 -7.81 -19.72
N THR A 368 -6.29 -8.50 -20.02
CA THR A 368 -6.03 -9.08 -21.35
C THR A 368 -6.84 -10.35 -21.67
N GLY A 369 -7.72 -10.81 -20.76
CA GLY A 369 -8.62 -11.94 -20.99
C GLY A 369 -7.97 -13.32 -20.95
N GLY A 370 -6.67 -13.41 -20.59
CA GLY A 370 -5.94 -14.68 -20.50
C GLY A 370 -4.63 -14.59 -19.73
N ALA A 371 -4.05 -13.40 -19.60
CA ALA A 371 -3.00 -13.13 -18.62
C ALA A 371 -3.55 -12.24 -17.51
N ARG A 372 -2.91 -12.34 -16.35
CA ARG A 372 -3.17 -11.49 -15.21
C ARG A 372 -2.77 -10.05 -15.53
N SER A 373 -3.60 -9.11 -15.08
CA SER A 373 -3.38 -7.68 -15.21
C SER A 373 -3.35 -7.07 -13.81
N ASP A 374 -2.43 -6.16 -13.50
CA ASP A 374 -2.37 -5.49 -12.21
C ASP A 374 -2.75 -4.02 -12.35
N PHE A 375 -3.74 -3.54 -11.60
CA PHE A 375 -4.01 -2.12 -11.40
C PHE A 375 -3.45 -1.72 -10.04
N ARG A 376 -2.63 -0.66 -10.00
CA ARG A 376 -1.93 -0.15 -8.83
C ARG A 376 -2.28 1.33 -8.63
N GLY A 377 -3.00 1.64 -7.56
CA GLY A 377 -3.41 3.01 -7.24
C GLY A 377 -4.85 3.07 -6.72
N ALA A 378 -5.60 4.09 -7.13
CA ALA A 378 -6.95 4.35 -6.63
C ALA A 378 -7.93 4.80 -7.72
N VAL A 379 -9.23 4.55 -7.51
CA VAL A 379 -10.30 4.92 -8.44
C VAL A 379 -11.48 5.54 -7.68
N VAL A 380 -11.86 6.74 -8.09
CA VAL A 380 -13.11 7.41 -7.72
C VAL A 380 -13.98 7.52 -8.97
N ALA A 381 -15.20 7.00 -8.92
CA ALA A 381 -16.09 6.97 -10.08
C ALA A 381 -17.57 7.17 -9.73
N LYS A 382 -18.43 7.26 -10.75
CA LYS A 382 -19.86 7.03 -10.58
C LYS A 382 -20.16 5.54 -10.44
N ARG A 383 -19.58 4.73 -11.33
CA ARG A 383 -19.66 3.27 -11.32
C ARG A 383 -18.30 2.68 -11.63
N ILE A 384 -17.94 1.61 -10.93
CA ILE A 384 -16.72 0.85 -11.20
C ILE A 384 -17.11 -0.55 -11.63
N GLU A 385 -16.55 -1.00 -12.75
CA GLU A 385 -16.63 -2.39 -13.19
C GLU A 385 -15.23 -2.93 -13.47
N ILE A 386 -14.85 -3.99 -12.75
CA ILE A 386 -13.58 -4.68 -12.93
C ILE A 386 -13.86 -6.07 -13.50
N THR A 387 -13.20 -6.38 -14.62
CA THR A 387 -13.40 -7.60 -15.41
C THR A 387 -12.09 -8.20 -15.91
N ASN A 388 -12.14 -9.44 -16.42
CA ASN A 388 -11.07 -10.04 -17.22
C ASN A 388 -9.68 -10.13 -16.57
N GLY A 389 -9.60 -10.33 -15.25
CA GLY A 389 -8.35 -10.75 -14.58
C GLY A 389 -7.47 -9.59 -14.16
N VAL A 390 -8.08 -8.42 -14.01
CA VAL A 390 -7.45 -7.30 -13.31
C VAL A 390 -7.47 -7.60 -11.83
N GLU A 391 -6.30 -7.57 -11.22
CA GLU A 391 -6.15 -7.47 -9.79
C GLU A 391 -5.93 -6.03 -9.39
N PHE A 392 -6.41 -5.67 -8.22
CA PHE A 392 -6.39 -4.30 -7.75
C PHE A 392 -5.55 -4.18 -6.49
N PHE A 393 -4.57 -3.28 -6.54
CA PHE A 393 -3.64 -2.99 -5.46
C PHE A 393 -3.74 -1.51 -5.10
N TYR A 394 -4.34 -1.22 -3.96
CA TYR A 394 -4.40 0.13 -3.40
C TYR A 394 -3.05 0.51 -2.80
N ASP A 395 -2.48 1.63 -3.24
CA ASP A 395 -1.28 2.19 -2.61
C ASP A 395 -1.67 3.00 -1.38
N ILE A 396 -1.23 2.55 -0.19
CA ILE A 396 -1.56 3.18 1.08
C ILE A 396 -1.01 4.62 1.20
N ASN A 397 0.02 4.95 0.41
CA ASN A 397 0.60 6.30 0.40
C ASN A 397 -0.32 7.35 -0.23
N LEU A 398 -1.33 6.94 -0.99
CA LEU A 398 -2.30 7.85 -1.61
C LEU A 398 -3.31 8.43 -0.60
N GLY A 399 -3.57 7.70 0.49
CA GLY A 399 -4.49 8.13 1.56
C GLY A 399 -3.80 8.82 2.73
N ALA A 400 -2.47 8.74 2.80
CA ALA A 400 -1.68 9.43 3.81
C ALA A 400 -1.64 10.92 3.47
N VAL A 401 -2.50 11.71 4.10
CA VAL A 401 -2.31 13.17 4.12
C VAL A 401 -1.01 13.41 4.87
N SER A 402 0.02 13.91 4.18
CA SER A 402 1.16 14.46 4.88
C SER A 402 0.65 15.64 5.71
N THR A 403 0.51 15.43 7.01
CA THR A 403 0.38 16.53 7.96
C THR A 403 1.75 17.22 8.05
N GLU A 404 2.21 17.82 6.95
CA GLU A 404 3.41 18.67 6.87
C GLU A 404 3.19 20.02 7.60
N GLY A 405 2.35 20.04 8.64
CA GLY A 405 2.02 21.19 9.46
C GLY A 405 2.55 21.12 10.91
N GLU A 406 3.15 19.99 11.32
CA GLU A 406 3.81 19.86 12.63
C GLU A 406 5.33 19.69 12.47
N GLU A 407 5.97 20.66 11.80
CA GLU A 407 7.34 20.99 12.16
C GLU A 407 7.31 21.73 13.52
N ASP A 408 8.24 21.38 14.40
CA ASP A 408 8.48 21.94 15.75
C ASP A 408 7.69 21.37 16.94
N ALA A 409 7.86 20.07 17.20
CA ALA A 409 8.07 19.59 18.57
C ALA A 409 9.24 18.62 18.62
N SER A 410 10.42 19.21 18.80
CA SER A 410 11.69 18.56 19.04
C SER A 410 11.63 17.39 20.04
N GLY A 411 12.17 16.24 19.65
CA GLY A 411 12.89 15.37 20.58
C GLY A 411 12.22 14.06 20.96
N ASN A 412 11.85 13.23 19.98
CA ASN A 412 11.99 11.78 20.12
C ASN A 412 11.89 11.15 18.72
N ASP A 413 13.01 10.67 18.17
CA ASP A 413 13.04 9.85 16.96
C ASP A 413 12.44 8.46 17.27
N GLY A 414 11.14 8.43 17.56
CA GLY A 414 10.36 7.22 17.70
C GLY A 414 10.01 6.69 16.32
N VAL A 415 10.53 5.51 15.99
CA VAL A 415 10.11 4.72 14.82
C VAL A 415 8.59 4.53 14.87
N GLY A 416 7.86 5.29 14.04
CA GLY A 416 6.43 5.12 13.74
C GLY A 416 5.50 4.85 14.92
N GLY A 417 5.07 5.88 15.65
CA GLY A 417 3.86 5.87 16.51
C GLY A 417 3.83 4.85 17.67
N LEU A 418 4.93 4.13 17.92
CA LEU A 418 5.04 3.16 19.00
C LEU A 418 5.92 3.72 20.12
N ASP A 419 5.31 3.92 21.28
CA ASP A 419 6.04 4.30 22.47
C ASP A 419 6.47 3.05 23.23
N VAL A 420 7.78 2.92 23.44
CA VAL A 420 8.32 1.95 24.39
C VAL A 420 7.91 2.39 25.80
N THR A 421 6.95 1.67 26.38
CA THR A 421 6.42 1.99 27.72
C THR A 421 7.14 1.23 28.82
N GLN A 422 7.68 0.04 28.51
CA GLN A 422 8.42 -0.79 29.46
C GLN A 422 9.49 -1.58 28.71
N TRP A 423 10.63 -1.82 29.36
CA TRP A 423 11.61 -2.78 28.89
C TRP A 423 12.15 -3.59 30.08
N ALA A 424 12.49 -4.85 29.83
CA ALA A 424 13.12 -5.73 30.80
C ALA A 424 14.09 -6.69 30.12
N GLU A 425 15.23 -6.93 30.77
CA GLU A 425 16.04 -8.12 30.46
C GLU A 425 15.34 -9.34 31.06
N ILE A 426 15.16 -10.39 30.26
CA ILE A 426 14.54 -11.65 30.69
C ILE A 426 15.50 -12.81 30.50
N SER A 427 15.23 -13.92 31.17
CA SER A 427 16.09 -15.11 31.00
C SER A 427 15.96 -15.65 29.57
N PRO A 428 17.06 -16.12 28.93
CA PRO A 428 16.97 -16.75 27.62
C PRO A 428 15.99 -17.92 27.56
N SER A 429 15.87 -18.69 28.64
CA SER A 429 14.94 -19.82 28.74
C SER A 429 13.47 -19.43 28.74
N GLU A 430 13.17 -18.19 29.16
CA GLU A 430 11.83 -17.64 29.15
C GLU A 430 11.50 -17.03 27.79
N ALA A 431 12.46 -16.38 27.14
CA ALA A 431 12.33 -15.89 25.78
C ALA A 431 12.05 -17.03 24.79
N SER A 432 12.80 -18.13 24.84
CA SER A 432 12.58 -19.31 23.97
C SER A 432 11.27 -20.06 24.20
N LYS A 433 10.45 -19.70 25.21
CA LYS A 433 9.09 -20.22 25.37
C LYS A 433 8.02 -19.31 24.76
N ARG A 434 8.39 -18.04 24.55
CA ARG A 434 7.53 -16.97 24.03
C ARG A 434 7.75 -16.76 22.53
N ILE A 435 8.95 -17.08 22.07
CA ILE A 435 9.30 -17.40 20.68
C ILE A 435 8.97 -18.87 20.45
#